data_AF-A0A2G8S0E2-F1
#
_entry.id   AF-A0A2G8S0E2-F1
#
_cell.length_a   1.000
_cell.length_b   1.000
_cell.length_c   1.000
_cell.angle_alpha   90.00
_cell.angle_beta   90.00
_cell.angle_gamma   90.00
#
_symmetry.space_group_name_H-M   'P 1'
#
loop_
_entity.id
_entity.type
_entity.pdbx_description
1 polymer ?
#
loop_
_entity_poly.entity_id
_entity_poly.type
_entity_poly.pdbx_seq_one_letter_code
_entity_poly.pdbx_strand_id
1 'polypeptide(L)'
;MSISSPAATSYSQWRTRSQSSPRYIRFELDHPRVARTIDYGESHYVGSIKGTQPNSQAWVDDFPHTAWLELSAYFARMFKEGVYPPINRDRIFMWAHPHLRDAETTDDVVPRPDWWQLTDDRFWVIILSMGPVEVYLSTGPDDAQARAWTVEKEVAKLWHSMAAGGSMNATMIRNGIAVAECAPERHSFLVEKNPKTYSFNAYVVASL
;
A
#
# COMPACT_ATOMS: atom_id res chain seq x y z
N MET A 1 -40.50 26.35 -14.28
CA MET A 1 -39.53 25.29 -14.60
C MET A 1 -38.50 25.26 -13.49
N SER A 2 -38.53 24.22 -12.66
CA SER A 2 -37.61 24.01 -11.54
C SER A 2 -36.72 22.83 -11.93
N ILE A 3 -35.42 23.05 -12.09
CA ILE A 3 -34.44 22.00 -12.38
C ILE A 3 -33.94 21.48 -11.04
N SER A 4 -34.38 20.28 -10.65
CA SER A 4 -33.83 19.52 -9.53
C SER A 4 -32.51 18.87 -9.93
N SER A 5 -31.44 19.14 -9.17
CA SER A 5 -30.10 18.58 -9.39
C SER A 5 -29.94 17.20 -8.73
N PRO A 6 -29.27 16.19 -9.35
CA PRO A 6 -29.29 14.79 -8.89
C PRO A 6 -28.24 14.44 -7.81
N ALA A 7 -27.51 15.43 -7.28
CA ALA A 7 -26.34 15.19 -6.43
C ALA A 7 -26.64 14.64 -5.02
N ALA A 8 -27.91 14.63 -4.58
CA ALA A 8 -28.26 14.27 -3.20
C ALA A 8 -28.32 12.74 -2.95
N THR A 9 -28.42 11.92 -3.99
CA THR A 9 -28.68 10.47 -3.83
C THR A 9 -27.40 9.65 -3.63
N SER A 10 -26.22 10.14 -4.03
CA SER A 10 -24.95 9.40 -3.92
C SER A 10 -24.29 9.50 -2.54
N TYR A 11 -24.53 10.60 -1.82
CA TYR A 11 -23.87 10.87 -0.52
C TYR A 11 -24.41 9.97 0.61
N SER A 12 -25.70 9.66 0.60
CA SER A 12 -26.33 8.82 1.63
C SER A 12 -25.99 7.33 1.49
N GLN A 13 -25.81 6.83 0.26
CA GLN A 13 -25.41 5.43 0.00
C GLN A 13 -23.94 5.15 0.33
N TRP A 14 -23.06 6.17 0.33
CA TRP A 14 -21.66 6.03 0.72
C TRP A 14 -21.47 5.91 2.24
N ARG A 15 -22.25 6.64 3.04
CA ARG A 15 -22.14 6.64 4.52
C ARG A 15 -22.46 5.29 5.17
N THR A 16 -23.40 4.53 4.61
CA THR A 16 -23.82 3.24 5.19
C THR A 16 -22.84 2.10 4.90
N ARG A 17 -21.95 2.23 3.90
CA ARG A 17 -20.89 1.24 3.62
C ARG A 17 -19.58 1.46 4.39
N SER A 18 -19.42 2.60 5.07
CA SER A 18 -18.13 3.00 5.67
C SER A 18 -18.00 2.75 7.18
N GLN A 19 -18.99 2.14 7.84
CA GLN A 19 -19.04 2.08 9.31
C GLN A 19 -18.28 0.89 9.95
N SER A 20 -17.64 0.00 9.17
CA SER A 20 -17.09 -1.26 9.72
C SER A 20 -15.59 -1.49 9.47
N SER A 21 -14.73 -0.47 9.45
CA SER A 21 -13.28 -0.70 9.29
C SER A 21 -12.42 0.25 10.15
N PRO A 22 -11.45 -0.27 10.94
CA PRO A 22 -10.51 0.54 11.70
C PRO A 22 -9.59 1.35 10.76
N ARG A 23 -9.18 2.53 11.23
CA ARG A 23 -8.58 3.60 10.44
C ARG A 23 -7.13 3.28 10.03
N TYR A 24 -6.92 2.85 8.78
CA TYR A 24 -5.70 3.12 8.00
C TYR A 24 -6.07 3.69 6.64
N ILE A 25 -5.32 4.71 6.20
CA ILE A 25 -5.49 5.53 4.99
C ILE A 25 -6.96 5.63 4.54
N ARG A 26 -7.69 6.51 5.23
CA ARG A 26 -8.89 7.13 4.66
C ARG A 26 -8.43 8.04 3.52
N PHE A 27 -8.77 7.71 2.28
CA PHE A 27 -8.94 8.74 1.25
C PHE A 27 -10.23 9.51 1.57
N GLU A 28 -10.23 10.23 2.71
CA GLU A 28 -11.25 11.23 3.00
C GLU A 28 -10.81 12.53 2.35
N LEU A 29 -11.46 12.85 1.23
CA LEU A 29 -11.46 14.17 0.64
C LEU A 29 -12.39 15.08 1.44
N ASP A 30 -12.03 15.35 2.69
CA ASP A 30 -12.70 16.34 3.53
C ASP A 30 -11.73 16.89 4.59
N HIS A 31 -10.55 17.36 4.16
CA HIS A 31 -9.80 18.39 4.90
C HIS A 31 -8.75 19.05 3.98
N PRO A 32 -8.67 20.38 3.87
CA PRO A 32 -7.65 21.07 3.08
C PRO A 32 -6.31 21.12 3.84
N ARG A 33 -5.85 19.96 4.31
CA ARG A 33 -4.50 19.75 4.83
C ARG A 33 -3.90 18.52 4.16
N VAL A 34 -3.67 18.63 2.85
CA VAL A 34 -2.41 18.08 2.31
C VAL A 34 -1.33 18.79 3.11
N ALA A 35 -0.78 18.11 4.13
CA ALA A 35 0.16 18.72 5.06
C ALA A 35 1.31 19.32 4.24
N ARG A 36 1.58 20.61 4.44
CA ARG A 36 2.67 21.34 3.79
C ARG A 36 4.05 20.96 4.36
N THR A 37 4.11 19.87 5.10
CA THR A 37 5.29 19.35 5.78
C THR A 37 5.41 17.88 5.42
N ILE A 38 6.52 17.53 4.77
CA ILE A 38 6.95 16.14 4.58
C ILE A 38 7.39 15.67 5.96
N ASP A 39 6.46 15.13 6.75
CA ASP A 39 6.78 14.61 8.07
C ASP A 39 7.33 13.19 7.94
N TYR A 40 8.67 13.10 7.92
CA TYR A 40 9.39 11.84 7.90
C TYR A 40 9.32 11.10 9.25
N GLY A 41 9.14 11.83 10.36
CA GLY A 41 9.07 11.25 11.70
C GLY A 41 7.83 10.38 11.89
N GLU A 42 6.74 10.70 11.20
CA GLU A 42 5.50 9.96 11.26
C GLU A 42 5.30 8.96 10.10
N SER A 43 6.29 8.79 9.20
CA SER A 43 6.24 7.82 8.08
C SER A 43 5.10 8.05 7.06
N HIS A 44 4.56 9.26 6.98
CA HIS A 44 3.42 9.61 6.10
C HIS A 44 3.82 10.23 4.75
N TYR A 45 5.12 10.36 4.46
CA TYR A 45 5.59 11.04 3.25
C TYR A 45 5.26 10.25 1.98
N VAL A 46 5.15 10.95 0.85
CA VAL A 46 4.94 10.34 -0.46
C VAL A 46 5.96 10.90 -1.44
N GLY A 47 6.80 10.03 -2.01
CA GLY A 47 7.90 10.39 -2.90
C GLY A 47 9.29 10.11 -2.32
N SER A 48 10.33 10.57 -3.04
CA SER A 48 11.70 10.42 -2.58
C SER A 48 12.00 11.33 -1.39
N ILE A 49 12.90 10.86 -0.53
CA ILE A 49 13.44 11.65 0.58
C ILE A 49 14.16 12.87 0.01
N LYS A 50 13.74 14.06 0.45
CA LYS A 50 14.33 15.35 0.11
C LYS A 50 14.50 16.20 1.37
N GLY A 51 15.69 16.77 1.55
CA GLY A 51 15.97 17.73 2.62
C GLY A 51 16.41 17.08 3.95
N THR A 52 16.31 17.84 5.04
CA THR A 52 16.79 17.44 6.37
C THR A 52 15.77 16.56 7.10
N GLN A 53 16.25 15.47 7.70
CA GLN A 53 15.48 14.48 8.45
C GLN A 53 15.97 14.41 9.91
N PRO A 54 15.67 15.37 10.79
CA PRO A 54 16.23 15.34 12.14
C PRO A 54 15.70 14.13 12.93
N ASN A 55 16.60 13.18 13.25
CA ASN A 55 16.35 11.99 14.09
C ASN A 55 15.36 10.95 13.53
N SER A 56 15.09 10.91 12.22
CA SER A 56 14.20 9.90 11.60
C SER A 56 14.90 8.89 10.70
N GLN A 57 16.22 9.02 10.53
CA GLN A 57 17.04 8.20 9.63
C GLN A 57 16.82 6.70 9.86
N ALA A 58 16.71 6.28 11.12
CA ALA A 58 16.64 4.87 11.51
C ALA A 58 15.40 4.11 10.98
N TRP A 59 14.34 4.82 10.57
CA TRP A 59 13.12 4.20 10.02
C TRP A 59 12.68 4.77 8.67
N VAL A 60 13.46 5.68 8.08
CA VAL A 60 13.14 6.34 6.80
C VAL A 60 14.15 5.98 5.72
N ASP A 61 15.42 5.85 6.08
CA ASP A 61 16.44 5.39 5.13
C ASP A 61 16.06 3.97 4.66
N ASP A 62 16.18 3.70 3.36
CA ASP A 62 15.74 2.48 2.65
C ASP A 62 14.23 2.26 2.45
N PHE A 63 13.38 3.25 2.79
CA PHE A 63 11.93 3.22 2.53
C PHE A 63 11.48 4.26 1.49
N PRO A 64 11.91 4.20 0.21
CA PRO A 64 11.46 5.16 -0.79
C PRO A 64 9.98 4.97 -1.13
N HIS A 65 9.13 5.94 -0.80
CA HIS A 65 7.68 5.90 -1.11
C HIS A 65 7.37 6.36 -2.54
N THR A 66 8.26 6.12 -3.50
CA THR A 66 8.12 6.56 -4.89
C THR A 66 7.02 5.80 -5.64
N ALA A 67 6.84 4.52 -5.34
CA ALA A 67 5.73 3.73 -5.87
C ALA A 67 4.36 4.28 -5.43
N TRP A 68 4.23 4.75 -4.18
CA TRP A 68 3.04 5.46 -3.74
C TRP A 68 2.86 6.81 -4.41
N LEU A 69 3.95 7.54 -4.72
CA LEU A 69 3.85 8.80 -5.47
C LEU A 69 3.28 8.57 -6.86
N GLU A 70 3.77 7.55 -7.56
CA GLU A 70 3.26 7.18 -8.87
C GLU A 70 1.78 6.78 -8.81
N LEU A 71 1.42 5.89 -7.88
CA LEU A 71 0.04 5.45 -7.69
C LEU A 71 -0.89 6.62 -7.32
N SER A 72 -0.42 7.53 -6.46
CA SER A 72 -1.15 8.72 -6.04
C SER A 72 -1.40 9.66 -7.23
N ALA A 73 -0.46 9.80 -8.15
CA ALA A 73 -0.64 10.61 -9.35
C ALA A 73 -1.78 10.09 -10.23
N TYR A 74 -1.92 8.76 -10.37
CA TYR A 74 -3.04 8.14 -11.10
C TYR A 74 -4.39 8.51 -10.47
N PHE A 75 -4.55 8.33 -9.15
CA PHE A 75 -5.81 8.64 -8.47
C PHE A 75 -6.07 10.15 -8.34
N ALA A 76 -5.04 10.98 -8.21
CA ALA A 76 -5.18 12.43 -8.21
C ALA A 76 -5.72 12.94 -9.54
N ARG A 77 -5.25 12.36 -10.66
CA ARG A 77 -5.79 12.66 -11.99
C ARG A 77 -7.24 12.23 -12.10
N MET A 78 -7.57 11.01 -11.66
CA MET A 78 -8.96 10.54 -11.62
C MET A 78 -9.86 11.50 -10.85
N PHE A 79 -9.44 11.91 -9.65
CA PHE A 79 -10.21 12.83 -8.82
C PHE A 79 -10.42 14.20 -9.49
N LYS A 80 -9.38 14.74 -10.13
CA LYS A 80 -9.43 16.04 -10.81
C LYS A 80 -10.32 16.02 -12.06
N GLU A 81 -10.25 14.95 -12.84
CA GLU A 81 -10.96 14.83 -14.13
C GLU A 81 -12.36 14.19 -13.97
N GLY A 82 -12.63 13.54 -12.83
CA GLY A 82 -13.87 12.80 -12.57
C GLY A 82 -13.99 11.49 -13.35
N VAL A 83 -12.93 11.09 -14.05
CA VAL A 83 -12.85 9.87 -14.87
C VAL A 83 -11.51 9.18 -14.66
N TYR A 84 -11.50 7.85 -14.66
CA TYR A 84 -10.26 7.08 -14.53
C TYR A 84 -9.35 7.32 -15.75
N PRO A 85 -8.06 7.66 -15.55
CA PRO A 85 -7.11 7.71 -16.65
C PRO A 85 -6.97 6.34 -17.31
N PRO A 86 -6.73 6.27 -18.63
CA PRO A 86 -6.51 4.99 -19.29
C PRO A 86 -5.26 4.28 -18.75
N ILE A 87 -5.38 2.97 -18.51
CA ILE A 87 -4.27 2.12 -18.11
C ILE A 87 -3.63 1.54 -19.37
N ASN A 88 -2.42 2.00 -19.67
CA ASN A 88 -1.70 1.61 -20.88
C ASN A 88 -0.67 0.49 -20.65
N ARG A 89 -0.52 0.05 -19.39
CA ARG A 89 0.43 -0.98 -18.98
C ARG A 89 -0.03 -1.64 -17.69
N ASP A 90 0.12 -2.95 -17.60
CA ASP A 90 -0.10 -3.70 -16.36
C ASP A 90 0.94 -3.32 -15.30
N ARG A 91 0.46 -2.97 -14.10
CA ARG A 91 1.30 -2.53 -12.99
C ARG A 91 0.83 -3.12 -11.68
N ILE A 92 1.81 -3.46 -10.86
CA ILE A 92 1.63 -3.93 -9.50
C ILE A 92 2.26 -2.89 -8.58
N PHE A 93 1.57 -2.51 -7.52
CA PHE A 93 2.09 -1.70 -6.42
C PHE A 93 1.87 -2.47 -5.13
N MET A 94 2.93 -2.66 -4.34
CA MET A 94 2.86 -3.41 -3.09
C MET A 94 3.48 -2.67 -1.93
N TRP A 95 2.98 -2.96 -0.73
CA TRP A 95 3.63 -2.50 0.49
C TRP A 95 3.34 -3.39 1.68
N ALA A 96 4.30 -3.42 2.62
CA ALA A 96 4.21 -4.11 3.89
C ALA A 96 5.06 -3.41 4.95
N HIS A 97 4.78 -3.70 6.21
CA HIS A 97 5.65 -3.31 7.32
C HIS A 97 6.88 -4.22 7.38
N PRO A 98 8.04 -3.71 7.86
CA PRO A 98 9.29 -4.45 7.89
C PRO A 98 9.33 -5.53 8.97
N HIS A 99 8.42 -5.53 9.94
CA HIS A 99 8.28 -6.58 10.93
C HIS A 99 6.81 -6.88 11.19
N LEU A 100 6.53 -8.06 11.76
CA LEU A 100 5.17 -8.39 12.21
C LEU A 100 4.78 -7.52 13.40
N ARG A 101 3.48 -7.32 13.57
CA ARG A 101 2.87 -6.50 14.61
C ARG A 101 3.35 -6.87 16.02
N ASP A 102 3.43 -8.18 16.29
CA ASP A 102 3.82 -8.76 17.57
C ASP A 102 5.33 -9.10 17.66
N ALA A 103 6.15 -8.62 16.72
CA ALA A 103 7.60 -8.84 16.77
C ALA A 103 8.24 -8.11 17.96
N GLU A 104 9.20 -8.74 18.62
CA GLU A 104 9.92 -8.14 19.74
C GLU A 104 11.27 -7.59 19.28
N THR A 105 11.57 -6.37 19.71
CA THR A 105 12.84 -5.70 19.39
C THR A 105 13.98 -6.24 20.23
N THR A 106 15.19 -6.21 19.67
CA THR A 106 16.39 -6.64 20.40
C THR A 106 17.11 -5.52 21.16
N ASP A 107 16.92 -4.25 20.78
CA ASP A 107 17.71 -3.13 21.28
C ASP A 107 16.97 -1.78 21.21
N ASP A 108 15.64 -1.77 21.29
CA ASP A 108 14.87 -0.52 21.27
C ASP A 108 14.69 0.05 22.68
N VAL A 109 15.16 1.29 22.87
CA VAL A 109 14.98 2.04 24.12
C VAL A 109 13.65 2.80 24.12
N VAL A 110 13.00 2.94 22.96
CA VAL A 110 11.70 3.58 22.80
C VAL A 110 10.62 2.50 22.90
N PRO A 111 9.61 2.65 23.77
CA PRO A 111 8.53 1.69 23.86
C PRO A 111 7.70 1.69 22.57
N ARG A 112 7.08 0.54 22.28
CA ARG A 112 6.13 0.41 21.17
C ARG A 112 5.02 1.48 21.31
N PRO A 113 4.67 2.22 20.23
CA PRO A 113 3.68 3.29 20.30
C PRO A 113 2.29 2.77 20.63
N ASP A 114 1.43 3.64 21.17
CA ASP A 114 0.02 3.31 21.39
C ASP A 114 -0.65 2.86 20.08
N TRP A 115 -1.62 1.94 20.19
CA TRP A 115 -2.41 1.42 19.07
C TRP A 115 -1.66 0.59 18.02
N TRP A 116 -0.44 0.16 18.31
CA TRP A 116 0.32 -0.77 17.46
C TRP A 116 -0.46 -2.04 17.09
N GLN A 117 -1.43 -2.46 17.92
CA GLN A 117 -2.27 -3.64 17.69
C GLN A 117 -3.16 -3.51 16.44
N LEU A 118 -3.36 -2.29 15.94
CA LEU A 118 -4.14 -2.05 14.74
C LEU A 118 -3.38 -2.39 13.46
N THR A 119 -2.05 -2.51 13.52
CA THR A 119 -1.23 -2.89 12.36
C THR A 119 -1.60 -4.28 11.86
N ASP A 120 -1.77 -4.44 10.55
CA ASP A 120 -2.08 -5.73 9.93
C ASP A 120 -0.79 -6.48 9.55
N ASP A 121 -0.71 -7.77 9.86
CA ASP A 121 0.34 -8.68 9.39
C ASP A 121 0.08 -9.11 7.94
N ARG A 122 0.06 -8.12 7.03
CA ARG A 122 -0.30 -8.28 5.62
C ARG A 122 0.58 -7.42 4.74
N PHE A 123 0.77 -7.88 3.52
CA PHE A 123 1.10 -7.00 2.42
C PHE A 123 -0.12 -6.69 1.60
N TRP A 124 -0.19 -5.44 1.16
CA TRP A 124 -1.28 -4.94 0.35
C TRP A 124 -0.80 -4.80 -1.07
N VAL A 125 -1.73 -4.99 -2.01
CA VAL A 125 -1.43 -4.90 -3.44
C VAL A 125 -2.50 -4.04 -4.09
N ILE A 126 -2.07 -3.09 -4.91
CA ILE A 126 -2.92 -2.43 -5.89
C ILE A 126 -2.43 -2.83 -7.26
N ILE A 127 -3.35 -3.30 -8.09
CA ILE A 127 -3.05 -3.57 -9.49
C ILE A 127 -3.76 -2.55 -10.37
N LEU A 128 -3.06 -2.14 -11.42
CA LEU A 128 -3.61 -1.46 -12.58
C LEU A 128 -3.47 -2.43 -13.76
N SER A 129 -4.58 -2.83 -14.37
CA SER A 129 -4.56 -3.83 -15.44
C SER A 129 -5.24 -3.35 -16.71
N MET A 130 -4.68 -3.74 -17.85
CA MET A 130 -5.23 -3.43 -19.17
C MET A 130 -6.44 -4.31 -19.55
N GLY A 131 -6.81 -5.28 -18.71
CA GLY A 131 -7.91 -6.21 -18.93
C GLY A 131 -7.90 -7.34 -17.90
N PRO A 132 -8.75 -8.38 -18.05
CA PRO A 132 -8.81 -9.48 -17.11
C PRO A 132 -7.46 -10.18 -16.92
N VAL A 133 -7.12 -10.49 -15.67
CA VAL A 133 -5.86 -11.15 -15.26
C VAL A 133 -6.07 -12.05 -14.06
N GLU A 134 -5.17 -13.02 -13.90
CA GLU A 134 -4.96 -13.75 -12.65
C GLU A 134 -3.77 -13.15 -11.91
N VAL A 135 -3.89 -12.93 -10.60
CA VAL A 135 -2.84 -12.36 -9.76
C VAL A 135 -2.44 -13.36 -8.69
N TYR A 136 -1.20 -13.81 -8.75
CA TYR A 136 -0.62 -14.75 -7.79
C TYR A 136 0.14 -13.98 -6.73
N LEU A 137 -0.23 -14.18 -5.46
CA LEU A 137 0.42 -13.56 -4.30
C LEU A 137 1.07 -14.63 -3.41
N SER A 138 2.30 -14.39 -2.97
CA SER A 138 2.98 -15.26 -2.01
C SER A 138 4.05 -14.52 -1.18
N THR A 139 4.45 -15.11 -0.06
CA THR A 139 5.59 -14.63 0.73
C THR A 139 6.92 -15.33 0.43
N GLY A 140 6.90 -16.30 -0.47
CA GLY A 140 8.05 -17.14 -0.84
C GLY A 140 7.63 -18.44 -1.51
N PRO A 141 8.59 -19.30 -1.90
CA PRO A 141 8.30 -20.56 -2.59
C PRO A 141 7.54 -21.57 -1.72
N ASP A 142 7.76 -21.55 -0.40
CA ASP A 142 7.16 -22.49 0.56
C ASP A 142 5.91 -21.90 1.25
N ASP A 143 5.32 -20.85 0.68
CA ASP A 143 4.14 -20.20 1.25
C ASP A 143 2.88 -21.06 1.04
N ALA A 144 2.50 -21.80 2.08
CA ALA A 144 1.31 -22.65 2.09
C ALA A 144 -0.01 -21.87 1.94
N GLN A 145 0.00 -20.55 2.13
CA GLN A 145 -1.18 -19.69 1.98
C GLN A 145 -1.26 -19.04 0.60
N ALA A 146 -0.23 -19.19 -0.25
CA ALA A 146 -0.14 -18.59 -1.57
C ALA A 146 -1.43 -18.81 -2.38
N ARG A 147 -1.90 -17.76 -3.04
CA ARG A 147 -3.20 -17.77 -3.71
C ARG A 147 -3.24 -16.95 -4.98
N ALA A 148 -4.07 -17.42 -5.91
CA ALA A 148 -4.43 -16.71 -7.13
C ALA A 148 -5.73 -15.92 -6.92
N TRP A 149 -5.80 -14.75 -7.53
CA TRP A 149 -6.98 -13.90 -7.57
C TRP A 149 -7.37 -13.63 -9.02
N THR A 150 -8.62 -13.90 -9.39
CA THR A 150 -9.15 -13.45 -10.67
C THR A 150 -9.57 -11.99 -10.56
N VAL A 151 -9.07 -11.16 -11.47
CA VAL A 151 -9.37 -9.74 -11.50
C VAL A 151 -9.95 -9.39 -12.86
N GLU A 152 -11.24 -9.05 -12.85
CA GLU A 152 -12.01 -8.66 -14.04
C GLU A 152 -12.01 -7.14 -14.30
N LYS A 153 -11.49 -6.36 -13.36
CA LYS A 153 -11.50 -4.89 -13.39
C LYS A 153 -10.11 -4.33 -13.62
N GLU A 154 -10.07 -3.18 -14.25
CA GLU A 154 -8.88 -2.37 -14.52
C GLU A 154 -8.11 -1.97 -13.24
N VAL A 155 -8.79 -1.81 -12.11
CA VAL A 155 -8.14 -1.51 -10.83
C VAL A 155 -8.68 -2.44 -9.75
N ALA A 156 -7.78 -3.05 -8.97
CA ALA A 156 -8.17 -3.84 -7.81
C ALA A 156 -7.21 -3.69 -6.63
N LYS A 157 -7.77 -3.84 -5.42
CA LYS A 157 -7.04 -3.92 -4.16
C LYS A 157 -7.09 -5.36 -3.66
N LEU A 158 -5.93 -5.95 -3.50
CA LEU A 158 -5.73 -7.29 -2.98
C LEU A 158 -4.85 -7.23 -1.72
N TRP A 159 -4.69 -8.36 -1.05
CA TRP A 159 -3.81 -8.49 0.09
C TRP A 159 -3.39 -9.94 0.27
N HIS A 160 -2.34 -10.15 1.05
CA HIS A 160 -1.88 -11.47 1.46
C HIS A 160 -1.21 -11.39 2.82
N SER A 161 -1.32 -12.45 3.62
CA SER A 161 -0.75 -12.48 4.97
C SER A 161 0.77 -12.49 4.89
N MET A 162 1.43 -11.77 5.81
CA MET A 162 2.88 -11.81 5.94
C MET A 162 3.32 -12.85 6.97
N ALA A 163 4.54 -13.35 6.77
CA ALA A 163 5.22 -14.23 7.70
C ALA A 163 6.64 -13.71 7.95
N ALA A 164 7.15 -13.93 9.16
CA ALA A 164 8.53 -13.59 9.50
C ALA A 164 9.51 -14.35 8.58
N GLY A 165 10.49 -13.63 8.03
CA GLY A 165 11.42 -14.12 7.01
C GLY A 165 10.85 -14.20 5.60
N GLY A 166 9.58 -13.85 5.39
CA GLY A 166 8.95 -13.77 4.06
C GLY A 166 9.21 -12.43 3.38
N SER A 167 9.07 -12.40 2.05
CA SER A 167 9.04 -11.18 1.24
C SER A 167 7.65 -10.94 0.64
N MET A 168 7.48 -9.92 -0.19
CA MET A 168 6.25 -9.71 -0.97
C MET A 168 6.47 -10.19 -2.39
N ASN A 169 5.65 -11.10 -2.90
CA ASN A 169 5.73 -11.52 -4.31
C ASN A 169 4.35 -11.41 -4.95
N ALA A 170 4.31 -10.80 -6.13
CA ALA A 170 3.12 -10.74 -6.94
C ALA A 170 3.44 -10.93 -8.43
N THR A 171 2.67 -11.77 -9.10
CA THR A 171 2.75 -11.99 -10.54
C THR A 171 1.36 -11.86 -11.15
N MET A 172 1.22 -10.98 -12.14
CA MET A 172 0.03 -10.90 -12.98
C MET A 172 0.20 -11.80 -14.19
N ILE A 173 -0.73 -12.72 -14.40
CA ILE A 173 -0.77 -13.65 -15.52
C ILE A 173 -1.98 -13.32 -16.40
N ARG A 174 -1.75 -13.17 -17.70
CA ARG A 174 -2.80 -13.07 -18.72
C ARG A 174 -2.56 -14.12 -19.78
N ASN A 175 -3.56 -14.96 -20.05
CA ASN A 175 -3.48 -16.03 -21.05
C ASN A 175 -2.26 -16.96 -20.84
N GLY A 176 -1.92 -17.25 -19.59
CA GLY A 176 -0.76 -18.08 -19.23
C GLY A 176 0.61 -17.40 -19.33
N ILE A 177 0.67 -16.10 -19.63
CA ILE A 177 1.91 -15.32 -19.74
C ILE A 177 1.98 -14.31 -18.61
N ALA A 178 3.14 -14.20 -17.94
CA ALA A 178 3.40 -13.15 -16.97
C ALA A 178 3.44 -11.78 -17.69
N VAL A 179 2.52 -10.88 -17.32
CA VAL A 179 2.41 -9.52 -17.90
C VAL A 179 2.96 -8.44 -16.97
N ALA A 180 3.08 -8.73 -15.68
CA ALA A 180 3.82 -7.92 -14.71
C ALA A 180 4.28 -8.81 -13.55
N GLU A 181 5.46 -8.49 -13.02
CA GLU A 181 6.02 -9.13 -11.83
C GLU A 181 6.54 -8.07 -10.87
N CYS A 182 6.34 -8.31 -9.58
CA CYS A 182 6.90 -7.47 -8.53
C CYS A 182 7.33 -8.38 -7.38
N ALA A 183 8.63 -8.51 -7.21
CA ALA A 183 9.27 -9.26 -6.14
C ALA A 183 10.54 -8.49 -5.74
N PRO A 184 10.57 -7.83 -4.57
CA PRO A 184 11.79 -7.23 -4.05
C PRO A 184 12.89 -8.29 -3.93
N GLU A 185 14.12 -7.90 -4.24
CA GLU A 185 15.27 -8.75 -3.94
C GLU A 185 15.32 -9.04 -2.43
N ARG A 186 15.78 -10.23 -2.06
CA ARG A 186 15.82 -10.64 -0.63
C ARG A 186 16.63 -9.70 0.24
N HIS A 187 17.68 -9.08 -0.30
CA HIS A 187 18.47 -8.11 0.44
C HIS A 187 17.76 -6.75 0.57
N SER A 188 16.76 -6.48 -0.26
CA SER A 188 16.01 -5.22 -0.28
C SER A 188 14.82 -5.27 0.66
N PHE A 189 14.14 -6.43 0.80
CA PHE A 189 13.03 -6.56 1.73
C PHE A 189 12.76 -8.00 2.18
N LEU A 190 12.74 -8.18 3.50
CA LEU A 190 12.20 -9.33 4.21
C LEU A 190 11.55 -8.85 5.51
N VAL A 191 10.50 -9.54 5.96
CA VAL A 191 9.92 -9.26 7.28
C VAL A 191 10.84 -9.77 8.37
N GLU A 192 11.39 -8.84 9.13
CA GLU A 192 12.27 -9.10 10.26
C GLU A 192 11.50 -9.81 11.37
N LYS A 193 12.07 -10.92 11.86
CA LYS A 193 11.50 -11.66 12.99
C LYS A 193 11.71 -10.92 14.32
N ASN A 194 12.92 -10.40 14.51
CA ASN A 194 13.34 -9.68 15.71
C ASN A 194 14.08 -8.42 15.26
N PRO A 195 13.35 -7.33 14.94
CA PRO A 195 13.98 -6.12 14.47
C PRO A 195 14.88 -5.50 15.56
N LYS A 196 15.84 -4.67 15.17
CA LYS A 196 16.66 -3.94 16.15
C LYS A 196 15.81 -2.93 16.91
N THR A 197 15.03 -2.15 16.17
CA THR A 197 14.10 -1.12 16.65
C THR A 197 12.73 -1.30 16.00
N TYR A 198 11.67 -0.81 16.63
CA TYR A 198 10.35 -0.79 16.02
C TYR A 198 10.34 0.16 14.82
N SER A 199 9.83 -0.31 13.68
CA SER A 199 9.63 0.51 12.49
C SER A 199 8.25 0.23 11.93
N PHE A 200 7.34 1.17 12.14
CA PHE A 200 5.99 1.14 11.58
C PHE A 200 5.90 1.86 10.23
N ASN A 201 7.05 2.13 9.59
CA ASN A 201 7.08 2.58 8.21
C ASN A 201 6.66 1.43 7.26
N ALA A 202 6.41 1.74 6.00
CA ALA A 202 6.00 0.77 5.00
C ALA A 202 7.03 0.69 3.88
N TYR A 203 7.55 -0.51 3.60
CA TYR A 203 8.35 -0.72 2.41
C TYR A 203 7.42 -0.75 1.20
N VAL A 204 7.65 0.12 0.22
CA VAL A 204 6.76 0.27 -0.95
C VAL A 204 7.54 -0.02 -2.22
N VAL A 205 6.96 -0.85 -3.08
CA VAL A 205 7.56 -1.24 -4.36
C VAL A 205 6.51 -1.26 -5.46
N ALA A 206 6.94 -1.11 -6.71
CA ALA A 206 6.11 -1.30 -7.88
C ALA A 206 6.81 -2.17 -8.93
N SER A 207 6.03 -2.84 -9.79
CA SER A 207 6.57 -3.50 -10.98
C SER A 207 7.15 -2.47 -11.94
N LEU A 208 8.13 -2.90 -12.74
CA LEU A 208 8.78 -2.08 -13.76
C LEU A 208 7.83 -1.63 -14.87
#